data_AF-A0A0G4EQ67-F1
#
_entry.id   AF-A0A0G4EQ67-F1
#
_cell.length_a   1.000
_cell.length_b   1.000
_cell.length_c   1.000
_cell.angle_alpha   90.00
_cell.angle_beta   90.00
_cell.angle_gamma   90.00
#
_symmetry.space_group_name_H-M   'P 1'
#
loop_
_entity.id
_entity.type
_entity.pdbx_description
1 polymer ?
#
loop_
_entity_poly.entity_id
_entity_poly.type
_entity_poly.pdbx_seq_one_letter_code
_entity_poly.pdbx_strand_id
1 'polypeptide(L)'
;MDEAAFNKERSLLRTKHANELKELEKDVKKKKGAMKEAAQKKLEDAEERHAKELAEFDKQRGGGGGKPSAASASASSSSSSKDQPKNGTASSSSSSAALAMKVFPDANWSGLSNSELQAACEERGISKKGKKEDLISRLMQFHQSQAARLREQEGGGQGQQQQQQASRAAGGDENGGMDKDDDDDDPKSQAEIEESERQYKRELVMRKALRAVLNKHAQKLAADGVTEDPGIPIDELCERFAAIKVRNFRPELLGYTTVEEFVDSQPDGLVFYDKKAKRLYPPEEGDDDDEDDDD
;
A
#
# COMPACT_ATOMS: atom_id res chain seq x y z
N MET A 1 -6.40 26.68 -27.62
CA MET A 1 -7.02 25.61 -26.81
C MET A 1 -6.84 25.98 -25.36
N ASP A 2 -7.87 25.76 -24.54
CA ASP A 2 -7.75 25.82 -23.09
C ASP A 2 -6.77 24.74 -22.60
N GLU A 3 -5.96 25.06 -21.59
CA GLU A 3 -5.01 24.14 -20.98
C GLU A 3 -5.73 22.91 -20.39
N ALA A 4 -6.92 23.12 -19.83
CA ALA A 4 -7.76 22.03 -19.34
C ALA A 4 -8.17 21.08 -20.48
N ALA A 5 -8.52 21.62 -21.65
CA ALA A 5 -8.90 20.83 -22.82
C ALA A 5 -7.70 20.02 -23.37
N PHE A 6 -6.53 20.65 -23.46
CA PHE A 6 -5.30 19.97 -23.89
C PHE A 6 -4.91 18.83 -22.94
N ASN A 7 -4.94 19.08 -21.62
CA ASN A 7 -4.61 18.06 -20.63
C ASN A 7 -5.61 16.90 -20.66
N LYS A 8 -6.90 17.19 -20.89
CA LYS A 8 -7.93 16.18 -21.09
C LYS A 8 -7.66 15.32 -22.34
N GLU A 9 -7.31 15.94 -23.47
CA GLU A 9 -6.96 15.22 -24.70
C GLU A 9 -5.71 14.36 -24.53
N ARG A 10 -4.67 14.89 -23.87
CA ARG A 10 -3.46 14.12 -23.53
C ARG A 10 -3.77 12.91 -22.66
N SER A 11 -4.66 13.06 -21.69
CA SER A 11 -5.10 11.98 -20.81
C SER A 11 -5.88 10.89 -21.56
N LEU A 12 -6.77 11.29 -22.47
CA LEU A 12 -7.50 10.37 -23.34
C LEU A 12 -6.54 9.61 -24.26
N LEU A 13 -5.54 10.29 -24.83
CA LEU A 13 -4.53 9.68 -25.67
C LEU A 13 -3.73 8.60 -24.92
N ARG A 14 -3.28 8.91 -23.69
CA ARG A 14 -2.60 7.94 -22.82
C ARG A 14 -3.47 6.74 -22.48
N THR A 15 -4.75 6.96 -22.20
CA THR A 15 -5.70 5.88 -21.88
C THR A 15 -5.89 4.96 -23.09
N LYS A 16 -5.99 5.53 -24.30
CA LYS A 16 -6.07 4.77 -25.55
C LYS A 16 -4.81 3.92 -25.77
N HIS A 17 -3.62 4.50 -25.60
CA HIS A 17 -2.33 3.80 -25.71
C HIS A 17 -2.23 2.64 -24.71
N ALA A 18 -2.57 2.88 -23.43
CA ALA A 18 -2.54 1.86 -22.39
C ALA A 18 -3.46 0.66 -22.69
N ASN A 19 -4.66 0.93 -23.22
CA ASN A 19 -5.60 -0.13 -23.60
C ASN A 19 -5.07 -0.97 -24.79
N GLU A 20 -4.48 -0.32 -25.79
CA GLU A 20 -3.90 -1.00 -26.95
C GLU A 20 -2.73 -1.91 -26.56
N LEU A 21 -1.80 -1.44 -25.71
CA LEU A 21 -0.69 -2.25 -25.20
C LEU A 21 -1.18 -3.47 -24.42
N LYS A 22 -2.23 -3.30 -23.61
CA LYS A 22 -2.84 -4.41 -22.84
C LYS A 22 -3.43 -5.50 -23.75
N GLU A 23 -4.05 -5.14 -24.86
CA GLU A 23 -4.57 -6.12 -25.83
C GLU A 23 -3.43 -6.81 -26.58
N LEU A 24 -2.38 -6.08 -26.99
CA LEU A 24 -1.20 -6.67 -27.64
C LEU A 24 -0.44 -7.61 -26.69
N GLU A 25 -0.34 -7.28 -25.41
CA GLU A 25 0.29 -8.14 -24.39
C GLU A 25 -0.50 -9.45 -24.19
N LYS A 26 -1.84 -9.40 -24.21
CA LYS A 26 -2.67 -10.61 -24.20
C LYS A 26 -2.42 -11.46 -25.43
N ASP A 27 -2.22 -10.85 -26.59
CA ASP A 27 -1.93 -11.52 -27.85
C ASP A 27 -0.57 -12.24 -27.83
N VAL A 28 0.44 -11.60 -27.25
CA VAL A 28 1.75 -12.22 -26.99
C VAL A 28 1.62 -13.43 -26.07
N LYS A 29 0.76 -13.35 -25.04
CA LYS A 29 0.52 -14.46 -24.10
C LYS A 29 -0.23 -15.63 -24.75
N LYS A 30 -1.14 -15.37 -25.69
CA LYS A 30 -1.94 -16.40 -26.37
C LYS A 30 -1.17 -17.14 -27.48
N LYS A 31 -0.29 -16.45 -28.20
CA LYS A 31 0.46 -17.01 -29.34
C LYS A 31 1.74 -17.73 -28.87
N LYS A 32 2.19 -18.71 -29.66
CA LYS A 32 3.40 -19.50 -29.40
C LYS A 32 4.28 -19.56 -30.65
N GLY A 33 5.58 -19.82 -30.47
CA GLY A 33 6.56 -19.94 -31.56
C GLY A 33 6.68 -18.67 -32.40
N ALA A 34 6.81 -18.81 -33.71
CA ALA A 34 6.95 -17.68 -34.64
C ALA A 34 5.80 -16.64 -34.55
N MET A 35 4.58 -17.07 -34.21
CA MET A 35 3.47 -16.14 -34.01
C MET A 35 3.61 -15.28 -32.74
N LYS A 36 4.32 -15.77 -31.73
CA LYS A 36 4.62 -15.00 -30.52
C LYS A 36 5.63 -13.89 -30.82
N GLU A 37 6.67 -14.22 -31.58
CA GLU A 37 7.68 -13.25 -32.01
C GLU A 37 7.07 -12.13 -32.86
N ALA A 38 6.19 -12.47 -33.80
CA ALA A 38 5.45 -11.47 -34.57
C ALA A 38 4.51 -10.60 -33.70
N ALA A 39 3.89 -11.17 -32.66
CA ALA A 39 3.06 -10.41 -31.72
C ALA A 39 3.90 -9.49 -30.81
N GLN A 40 5.09 -9.94 -30.40
CA GLN A 40 6.02 -9.17 -29.58
C GLN A 40 6.57 -7.98 -30.36
N LYS A 41 6.96 -8.19 -31.62
CA LYS A 41 7.35 -7.09 -32.51
C LYS A 41 6.25 -6.03 -32.66
N LYS A 42 4.99 -6.45 -32.78
CA LYS A 42 3.85 -5.51 -32.82
C LYS A 42 3.68 -4.72 -31.52
N LEU A 43 3.99 -5.32 -30.37
CA LEU A 43 3.96 -4.62 -29.08
C LEU A 43 5.04 -3.54 -29.04
N GLU A 44 6.27 -3.88 -29.43
CA GLU A 44 7.42 -2.94 -29.48
C GLU A 44 7.15 -1.79 -30.48
N ASP A 45 6.67 -2.10 -31.68
CA ASP A 45 6.31 -1.10 -32.70
C ASP A 45 5.20 -0.14 -32.19
N ALA A 46 4.25 -0.66 -31.40
CA ALA A 46 3.18 0.15 -30.81
C ALA A 46 3.71 1.08 -29.71
N GLU A 47 4.61 0.60 -28.84
CA GLU A 47 5.25 1.44 -27.81
C GLU A 47 6.04 2.59 -28.43
N GLU A 48 6.83 2.32 -29.47
CA GLU A 48 7.59 3.36 -30.18
C GLU A 48 6.65 4.38 -30.86
N ARG A 49 5.57 3.90 -31.49
CA ARG A 49 4.56 4.76 -32.10
C ARG A 49 3.87 5.64 -31.06
N HIS A 50 3.48 5.09 -29.91
CA HIS A 50 2.84 5.84 -28.83
C HIS A 50 3.75 6.91 -28.25
N ALA A 51 5.04 6.58 -28.06
CA ALA A 51 6.04 7.53 -27.59
C ALA A 51 6.21 8.71 -28.57
N LYS A 52 6.26 8.43 -29.88
CA LYS A 52 6.32 9.47 -30.93
C LYS A 52 5.06 10.34 -30.95
N GLU A 53 3.89 9.72 -30.88
CA GLU A 53 2.60 10.42 -30.90
C GLU A 53 2.44 11.35 -29.68
N LEU A 54 2.86 10.91 -28.48
CA LEU A 54 2.87 11.74 -27.28
C LEU A 54 3.87 12.91 -27.38
N ALA A 55 5.06 12.65 -27.92
CA ALA A 55 6.06 13.70 -28.12
C ALA A 55 5.59 14.75 -29.16
N GLU A 56 4.94 14.31 -30.23
CA GLU A 56 4.36 15.19 -31.24
C GLU A 56 3.19 16.01 -30.67
N PHE A 57 2.31 15.37 -29.88
CA PHE A 57 1.22 16.03 -29.17
C PHE A 57 1.74 17.14 -28.23
N ASP A 58 2.80 16.85 -27.47
CA ASP A 58 3.43 17.83 -26.56
C ASP A 58 4.12 18.97 -27.34
N LYS A 59 4.75 18.66 -28.50
CA LYS A 59 5.37 19.66 -29.39
C LYS A 59 4.34 20.62 -29.99
N GLN A 60 3.14 20.13 -30.30
CA GLN A 60 2.06 20.93 -30.88
C GLN A 60 1.59 22.07 -29.96
N ARG A 61 1.71 21.89 -28.63
CA ARG A 61 1.45 22.94 -27.63
C ARG A 61 2.63 23.91 -27.47
N GLY A 62 3.87 23.42 -27.57
CA GLY A 62 5.09 24.22 -27.43
C GLY A 62 5.40 25.14 -28.63
N GLY A 63 4.80 24.89 -29.80
CA GLY A 63 5.02 25.70 -31.01
C GLY A 63 4.27 27.04 -31.08
N GLY A 64 3.34 27.28 -30.15
CA GLY A 64 2.50 28.48 -30.13
C GLY A 64 3.09 29.62 -29.30
N GLY A 65 4.17 30.27 -29.76
CA GLY A 65 4.42 31.71 -29.59
C GLY A 65 4.32 32.38 -28.20
N GLY A 66 4.37 31.64 -27.09
CA GLY A 66 4.40 32.20 -25.75
C GLY A 66 5.78 32.78 -25.44
N LYS A 67 6.02 34.02 -25.87
CA LYS A 67 7.17 34.84 -25.45
C LYS A 67 7.26 34.77 -23.91
N PRO A 68 8.36 34.27 -23.32
CA PRO A 68 8.48 34.16 -21.87
C PRO A 68 8.44 35.57 -21.28
N SER A 69 7.42 35.88 -20.48
CA SER A 69 7.43 37.11 -19.70
C SER A 69 8.47 36.93 -18.58
N ALA A 70 9.48 37.78 -18.64
CA ALA A 70 10.57 37.84 -17.71
C ALA A 70 10.06 38.35 -16.34
N ALA A 71 9.84 37.45 -15.39
CA ALA A 71 9.80 37.79 -13.96
C ALA A 71 9.88 36.50 -13.11
N SER A 72 11.09 35.93 -12.99
CA SER A 72 11.58 35.33 -11.75
C SER A 72 12.97 34.77 -12.03
N ALA A 73 13.98 35.59 -11.76
CA ALA A 73 15.38 35.21 -11.78
C ALA A 73 15.78 34.67 -10.40
N SER A 74 16.32 33.46 -10.37
CA SER A 74 17.32 32.99 -9.39
C SER A 74 17.97 31.74 -10.01
N ALA A 75 19.00 31.91 -10.86
CA ALA A 75 20.42 31.73 -10.51
C ALA A 75 20.65 30.38 -9.79
N SER A 76 21.28 29.36 -10.39
CA SER A 76 22.66 29.32 -10.93
C SER A 76 22.80 28.03 -11.77
N SER A 77 23.08 28.05 -13.09
CA SER A 77 24.41 27.99 -13.73
C SER A 77 25.42 27.05 -13.04
N SER A 78 26.19 26.16 -13.66
CA SER A 78 26.48 25.68 -15.02
C SER A 78 27.71 24.76 -14.81
N SER A 79 27.95 23.67 -15.53
CA SER A 79 28.73 23.74 -16.76
C SER A 79 29.10 22.33 -17.22
N SER A 80 29.10 22.19 -18.54
CA SER A 80 29.50 21.03 -19.31
C SER A 80 30.97 21.21 -19.73
N SER A 81 31.78 20.16 -19.66
CA SER A 81 33.01 20.05 -20.45
C SER A 81 33.31 18.59 -20.75
N LYS A 82 33.66 18.35 -22.01
CA LYS A 82 33.86 17.07 -22.69
C LYS A 82 35.37 16.92 -22.91
N ASP A 83 35.95 15.78 -22.50
CA ASP A 83 36.91 14.94 -23.26
C ASP A 83 37.66 13.93 -22.34
N GLN A 84 37.89 12.73 -22.88
CA GLN A 84 38.58 11.54 -22.32
C GLN A 84 40.13 11.71 -22.24
N PRO A 85 41.00 10.74 -21.79
CA PRO A 85 40.84 9.30 -21.47
C PRO A 85 41.63 8.71 -20.24
N LYS A 86 41.32 7.43 -19.92
CA LYS A 86 42.15 6.35 -19.31
C LYS A 86 42.90 6.56 -17.97
N ASN A 87 42.62 5.70 -16.98
CA ASN A 87 43.52 4.63 -16.46
C ASN A 87 43.33 4.38 -14.94
N GLY A 88 43.18 3.10 -14.55
CA GLY A 88 43.76 2.52 -13.33
C GLY A 88 43.15 2.76 -11.92
N THR A 89 42.51 1.70 -11.41
CA THR A 89 42.83 1.02 -10.13
C THR A 89 42.56 1.66 -8.74
N ALA A 90 41.95 0.83 -7.87
CA ALA A 90 41.82 0.88 -6.39
C ALA A 90 40.73 1.81 -5.82
N SER A 91 39.66 1.29 -5.18
CA SER A 91 39.57 0.67 -3.83
C SER A 91 39.61 1.69 -2.69
N SER A 92 38.44 1.93 -2.06
CA SER A 92 38.20 2.23 -0.63
C SER A 92 36.86 2.97 -0.50
N SER A 93 35.77 2.36 -0.03
CA SER A 93 35.41 2.14 1.38
C SER A 93 35.32 3.40 2.24
N SER A 94 34.16 3.52 2.92
CA SER A 94 33.86 4.28 4.14
C SER A 94 33.79 5.80 4.11
N SER A 95 32.56 6.34 4.19
CA SER A 95 32.20 7.40 5.15
C SER A 95 30.69 7.70 5.09
N SER A 96 29.92 6.89 5.81
CA SER A 96 28.48 7.03 6.07
C SER A 96 28.29 7.48 7.52
N ALA A 97 28.29 8.79 7.80
CA ALA A 97 27.98 9.29 9.15
C ALA A 97 27.66 10.81 9.26
N ALA A 98 27.29 11.50 8.17
CA ALA A 98 26.94 12.93 8.28
C ALA A 98 26.01 13.40 7.15
N LEU A 99 24.85 12.76 6.98
CA LEU A 99 23.74 13.39 6.28
C LEU A 99 22.94 14.17 7.31
N ALA A 100 23.31 15.45 7.46
CA ALA A 100 22.52 16.44 8.17
C ALA A 100 21.05 16.33 7.71
N MET A 101 20.15 16.05 8.67
CA MET A 101 18.72 15.91 8.43
C MET A 101 18.18 17.27 7.98
N LYS A 102 18.24 17.54 6.67
CA LYS A 102 17.48 18.62 6.06
C LYS A 102 16.01 18.26 6.24
N VAL A 103 15.36 18.94 7.18
CA VAL A 103 13.91 18.98 7.27
C VAL A 103 13.41 19.53 5.94
N PHE A 104 12.94 18.66 5.06
CA PHE A 104 12.36 19.07 3.79
C PHE A 104 10.95 19.57 4.09
N PRO A 105 10.64 20.87 3.84
CA PRO A 105 9.28 21.39 4.02
C PRO A 105 8.32 20.59 3.15
N ASP A 106 7.08 20.42 3.61
CA ASP A 106 6.01 19.62 2.98
C ASP A 106 5.99 19.77 1.45
N ALA A 107 6.76 18.88 0.80
CA ALA A 107 6.94 18.94 -0.63
C ALA A 107 5.65 18.41 -1.26
N ASN A 108 5.08 19.19 -2.17
CA ASN A 108 3.91 18.74 -2.92
C ASN A 108 4.31 17.63 -3.92
N TRP A 109 4.42 16.39 -3.42
CA TRP A 109 4.81 15.21 -4.17
C TRP A 109 3.91 14.94 -5.37
N SER A 110 2.64 15.36 -5.29
CA SER A 110 1.67 15.20 -6.38
C SER A 110 2.05 15.98 -7.65
N GLY A 111 2.82 17.07 -7.50
CA GLY A 111 3.30 17.90 -8.62
C GLY A 111 4.48 17.32 -9.39
N LEU A 112 5.20 16.34 -8.81
CA LEU A 112 6.40 15.77 -9.44
C LEU A 112 6.06 14.75 -10.52
N SER A 113 6.96 14.61 -11.49
CA SER A 113 6.90 13.56 -12.50
C SER A 113 7.27 12.20 -11.92
N ASN A 114 6.88 11.12 -12.60
CA ASN A 114 7.19 9.76 -12.13
C ASN A 114 8.71 9.51 -12.04
N SER A 115 9.51 10.11 -12.94
CA SER A 115 10.96 10.00 -12.91
C SER A 115 11.58 10.73 -11.72
N GLU A 116 11.06 11.92 -11.38
CA GLU A 116 11.50 12.68 -10.20
C GLU A 116 11.13 11.96 -8.90
N LEU A 117 9.94 11.36 -8.83
CA LEU A 117 9.52 10.55 -7.70
C LEU A 117 10.39 9.30 -7.53
N GLN A 118 10.75 8.62 -8.63
CA GLN A 118 11.68 7.49 -8.58
C GLN A 118 13.08 7.90 -8.11
N ALA A 119 13.59 9.05 -8.56
CA ALA A 119 14.86 9.60 -8.10
C ALA A 119 14.81 9.99 -6.62
N ALA A 120 13.71 10.60 -6.16
CA ALA A 120 13.50 10.95 -4.76
C ALA A 120 13.41 9.70 -3.86
N CYS A 121 12.76 8.62 -4.33
CA CYS A 121 12.77 7.33 -3.65
C CYS A 121 14.19 6.74 -3.58
N GLU A 122 14.94 6.75 -4.68
CA GLU A 122 16.33 6.27 -4.73
C GLU A 122 17.25 7.01 -3.75
N GLU A 123 17.18 8.33 -3.73
CA GLU A 123 17.97 9.18 -2.84
C GLU A 123 17.72 8.87 -1.35
N ARG A 124 16.50 8.41 -1.03
CA ARG A 124 16.05 8.06 0.33
C ARG A 124 16.17 6.56 0.64
N GLY A 125 16.68 5.75 -0.30
CA GLY A 125 16.79 4.30 -0.13
C GLY A 125 15.44 3.54 -0.18
N ILE A 126 14.39 4.15 -0.74
CA ILE A 126 13.06 3.56 -0.87
C ILE A 126 12.92 2.90 -2.26
N SER A 127 12.09 1.85 -2.36
CA SER A 127 11.82 1.16 -3.62
C SER A 127 11.26 2.09 -4.72
N LYS A 128 11.90 2.07 -5.91
CA LYS A 128 11.51 2.83 -7.11
C LYS A 128 10.37 2.18 -7.92
N LYS A 129 9.90 1.00 -7.51
CA LYS A 129 8.89 0.22 -8.26
C LYS A 129 7.48 0.68 -7.90
N GLY A 130 6.61 0.84 -8.88
CA GLY A 130 5.19 1.17 -8.65
C GLY A 130 4.69 2.26 -9.58
N LYS A 131 3.39 2.56 -9.47
CA LYS A 131 2.77 3.70 -10.14
C LYS A 131 3.09 4.99 -9.40
N LYS A 132 2.84 6.14 -10.05
CA LYS A 132 3.04 7.47 -9.47
C LYS A 132 2.43 7.60 -8.07
N GLU A 133 1.17 7.18 -7.90
CA GLU A 133 0.47 7.22 -6.60
C GLU A 133 1.19 6.36 -5.54
N ASP A 134 1.66 5.16 -5.90
CA ASP A 134 2.37 4.28 -4.97
C ASP A 134 3.70 4.90 -4.50
N LEU A 135 4.41 5.60 -5.39
CA LEU A 135 5.64 6.31 -5.06
C LEU A 135 5.37 7.51 -4.15
N ILE A 136 4.29 8.26 -4.41
CA ILE A 136 3.85 9.38 -3.57
C ILE A 136 3.50 8.88 -2.17
N SER A 137 2.66 7.85 -2.06
CA SER A 137 2.27 7.27 -0.76
C SER A 137 3.48 6.81 0.04
N ARG A 138 4.48 6.18 -0.59
CA ARG A 138 5.72 5.77 0.09
C ARG A 138 6.57 6.94 0.56
N LEU A 139 6.70 7.99 -0.25
CA LEU A 139 7.44 9.19 0.14
C LEU A 139 6.77 9.90 1.32
N MET A 140 5.44 9.97 1.33
CA MET A 140 4.67 10.51 2.45
C MET A 140 4.85 9.69 3.72
N GLN A 141 4.72 8.36 3.63
CA GLN A 141 4.94 7.47 4.78
C GLN A 141 6.36 7.60 5.33
N PHE A 142 7.37 7.64 4.46
CA PHE A 142 8.75 7.82 4.88
C PHE A 142 8.96 9.15 5.64
N HIS A 143 8.34 10.24 5.17
CA HIS A 143 8.37 11.53 5.88
C HIS A 143 7.68 11.45 7.25
N GLN A 144 6.53 10.79 7.35
CA GLN A 144 5.82 10.59 8.62
C GLN A 144 6.64 9.76 9.60
N SER A 145 7.26 8.66 9.14
CA SER A 145 8.14 7.82 9.97
C SER A 145 9.40 8.57 10.43
N GLN A 146 9.99 9.40 9.55
CA GLN A 146 11.12 10.27 9.91
C GLN A 146 10.73 11.28 11.00
N ALA A 147 9.56 11.91 10.86
CA ALA A 147 9.06 12.86 11.86
C ALA A 147 8.75 12.19 13.21
N ALA A 148 8.19 10.98 13.20
CA ALA A 148 7.94 10.20 14.41
C ALA A 148 9.25 9.84 15.13
N ARG A 149 10.26 9.34 14.40
CA ARG A 149 11.59 9.02 14.96
C ARG A 149 12.31 10.25 15.53
N LEU A 150 12.17 11.41 14.88
CA LEU A 150 12.74 12.65 15.39
C LEU A 150 12.06 13.09 16.69
N ARG A 151 10.72 12.95 16.78
CA ARG A 151 9.96 13.27 17.99
C ARG A 151 10.30 12.33 19.16
N GLU A 152 10.57 11.06 18.89
CA GLU A 152 11.04 10.10 19.90
C GLU A 152 12.46 10.43 20.39
N GLN A 153 13.36 10.82 19.48
CA GLN A 153 14.70 11.29 19.87
C GLN A 153 14.67 12.58 20.69
N GLU A 154 13.77 13.52 20.39
CA GLU A 154 13.62 14.76 21.16
C GLU A 154 12.81 14.57 22.46
N GLY A 155 11.97 13.52 22.56
CA GLY A 155 11.13 13.20 23.72
C GLY A 155 11.73 12.20 24.72
N GLY A 156 12.85 11.55 24.39
CA GLY A 156 13.48 10.49 25.21
C GLY A 156 14.46 10.95 26.29
N GLY A 157 14.63 12.26 26.51
CA GLY A 157 15.58 12.79 27.49
C GLY A 157 14.92 13.57 28.62
N GLN A 158 14.73 12.92 29.78
CA GLN A 158 14.23 13.44 31.07
C GLN A 158 12.71 13.44 31.25
N GLY A 159 12.19 12.48 32.02
CA GLY A 159 10.86 12.67 32.61
C GLY A 159 10.10 11.49 33.18
N GLN A 160 10.72 10.41 33.68
CA GLN A 160 10.01 9.43 34.51
C GLN A 160 10.84 8.96 35.72
N GLN A 161 11.08 9.86 36.66
CA GLN A 161 11.24 9.49 38.08
C GLN A 161 10.44 10.48 38.92
N GLN A 162 9.64 9.96 39.84
CA GLN A 162 8.79 10.64 40.84
C GLN A 162 7.37 11.04 40.41
N GLN A 163 6.46 10.07 40.41
CA GLN A 163 5.27 10.12 41.30
C GLN A 163 4.52 8.79 41.23
N GLN A 164 4.80 7.91 42.19
CA GLN A 164 3.86 6.92 42.69
C GLN A 164 4.36 6.44 44.06
N GLN A 165 3.98 7.16 45.12
CA GLN A 165 3.94 6.65 46.48
C GLN A 165 2.57 6.93 47.08
N ALA A 166 2.08 5.93 47.82
CA ALA A 166 0.79 5.81 48.51
C ALA A 166 -0.41 5.58 47.57
N SER A 167 -1.04 4.41 47.50
CA SER A 167 -1.20 3.39 48.53
C SER A 167 -1.82 2.13 47.93
N ARG A 168 -1.24 0.96 48.22
CA ARG A 168 -1.99 -0.22 48.69
C ARG A 168 -1.02 -1.34 49.04
N ALA A 169 -1.03 -1.67 50.33
CA ALA A 169 -0.41 -2.85 50.88
C ALA A 169 -1.23 -4.10 50.45
N ALA A 170 -0.54 -5.11 49.94
CA ALA A 170 -0.51 -6.48 50.46
C ALA A 170 -0.40 -7.55 49.33
N GLY A 171 0.80 -8.13 49.19
CA GLY A 171 1.12 -9.41 48.54
C GLY A 171 1.19 -9.36 47.01
N GLY A 172 2.32 -9.50 46.31
CA GLY A 172 3.55 -10.23 46.62
C GLY A 172 3.60 -11.48 45.73
N ASP A 173 4.35 -11.43 44.62
CA ASP A 173 5.26 -12.49 44.16
C ASP A 173 6.06 -12.02 42.94
N GLU A 174 7.28 -12.52 42.87
CA GLU A 174 8.42 -12.03 42.12
C GLU A 174 8.48 -12.64 40.71
N ASN A 175 8.58 -11.85 39.64
CA ASN A 175 9.38 -12.28 38.48
C ASN A 175 9.72 -11.17 37.48
N GLY A 176 11.03 -10.91 37.36
CA GLY A 176 11.69 -10.86 36.06
C GLY A 176 11.40 -9.66 35.16
N GLY A 177 11.95 -8.49 35.53
CA GLY A 177 12.23 -7.43 34.57
C GLY A 177 13.12 -7.94 33.45
N MET A 178 12.59 -7.95 32.23
CA MET A 178 13.32 -8.30 31.02
C MET A 178 13.03 -7.20 30.00
N ASP A 179 13.68 -6.06 30.21
CA ASP A 179 13.91 -5.04 29.20
C ASP A 179 14.71 -5.70 28.08
N LYS A 180 14.00 -6.20 27.08
CA LYS A 180 14.54 -6.56 25.78
C LYS A 180 14.06 -5.53 24.78
N ASP A 181 14.77 -4.41 24.77
CA ASP A 181 14.90 -3.54 23.61
C ASP A 181 15.70 -4.29 22.54
N ASP A 182 15.12 -5.39 22.03
CA ASP A 182 15.65 -6.17 20.92
C ASP A 182 14.98 -5.64 19.65
N ASP A 183 15.39 -4.43 19.29
CA ASP A 183 15.00 -3.65 18.10
C ASP A 183 15.68 -4.27 16.85
N ASP A 184 15.64 -5.60 16.73
CA ASP A 184 16.03 -6.35 15.54
C ASP A 184 14.88 -6.26 14.53
N ASP A 185 14.75 -5.06 13.96
CA ASP A 185 13.95 -4.71 12.79
C ASP A 185 14.64 -5.31 11.54
N ASP A 186 14.86 -6.63 11.58
CA ASP A 186 15.54 -7.38 10.54
C ASP A 186 14.67 -7.25 9.28
N PRO A 187 15.18 -6.64 8.20
CA PRO A 187 14.36 -6.27 7.07
C PRO A 187 13.76 -7.54 6.47
N LYS A 188 12.45 -7.73 6.66
CA LYS A 188 11.69 -8.86 6.11
C LYS A 188 12.11 -9.12 4.68
N SER A 189 12.44 -10.37 4.39
CA SER A 189 12.92 -10.72 3.07
C SER A 189 11.87 -10.35 2.01
N GLN A 190 12.31 -10.03 0.79
CA GLN A 190 11.37 -9.71 -0.29
C GLN A 190 10.33 -10.83 -0.51
N ALA A 191 10.70 -12.08 -0.23
CA ALA A 191 9.81 -13.23 -0.29
C ALA A 191 8.70 -13.18 0.79
N GLU A 192 9.04 -12.82 2.03
CA GLU A 192 8.07 -12.63 3.12
C GLU A 192 7.10 -11.48 2.84
N ILE A 193 7.60 -10.38 2.27
CA ILE A 193 6.74 -9.25 1.88
C ILE A 193 5.73 -9.72 0.82
N GLU A 194 6.19 -10.41 -0.22
CA GLU A 194 5.31 -10.91 -1.28
C GLU A 194 4.30 -11.97 -0.76
N GLU A 195 4.72 -12.82 0.17
CA GLU A 195 3.85 -13.81 0.81
C GLU A 195 2.78 -13.15 1.68
N SER A 196 3.16 -12.16 2.50
CA SER A 196 2.21 -11.41 3.34
C SER A 196 1.17 -10.64 2.51
N GLU A 197 1.55 -10.07 1.37
CA GLU A 197 0.60 -9.46 0.44
C GLU A 197 -0.38 -10.49 -0.17
N ARG A 198 0.11 -11.69 -0.49
CA ARG A 198 -0.74 -12.78 -1.00
C ARG A 198 -1.70 -13.27 0.10
N GLN A 199 -1.21 -13.39 1.33
CA GLN A 199 -2.02 -13.76 2.49
C GLN A 199 -3.12 -12.73 2.73
N TYR A 200 -2.79 -11.45 2.77
CA TYR A 200 -3.76 -10.36 2.91
C TYR A 200 -4.85 -10.40 1.85
N LYS A 201 -4.49 -10.64 0.58
CA LYS A 201 -5.48 -10.76 -0.52
C LYS A 201 -6.40 -11.97 -0.33
N ARG A 202 -5.87 -13.12 0.12
CA ARG A 202 -6.69 -14.31 0.40
C ARG A 202 -7.63 -14.04 1.57
N GLU A 203 -7.12 -13.44 2.63
CA GLU A 203 -7.91 -13.10 3.82
C GLU A 203 -9.02 -12.10 3.47
N LEU A 204 -8.75 -11.09 2.65
CA LEU A 204 -9.76 -10.14 2.19
C LEU A 204 -10.90 -10.82 1.41
N VAL A 205 -10.59 -11.83 0.59
CA VAL A 205 -11.62 -12.63 -0.09
C VAL A 205 -12.43 -13.44 0.92
N MET A 206 -11.78 -14.01 1.93
CA MET A 206 -12.46 -14.77 2.99
C MET A 206 -13.33 -13.90 3.90
N ARG A 207 -12.90 -12.68 4.23
CA ARG A 207 -13.71 -11.68 4.95
C ARG A 207 -14.98 -11.34 4.20
N LYS A 208 -14.88 -11.12 2.88
CA LYS A 208 -16.05 -10.89 2.02
C LYS A 208 -16.97 -12.11 1.96
N ALA A 209 -16.40 -13.30 1.89
CA ALA A 209 -17.15 -14.54 1.93
C ALA A 209 -17.90 -14.71 3.27
N LEU A 210 -17.24 -14.40 4.39
CA LEU A 210 -17.82 -14.51 5.73
C LEU A 210 -19.01 -13.58 5.88
N ARG A 211 -18.87 -12.32 5.47
CA ARG A 211 -19.98 -11.36 5.43
C ARG A 211 -21.15 -11.86 4.57
N ALA A 212 -20.86 -12.43 3.39
CA ALA A 212 -21.90 -12.97 2.52
C ALA A 212 -22.62 -14.18 3.14
N VAL A 213 -21.90 -15.02 3.89
CA VAL A 213 -22.49 -16.14 4.64
C VAL A 213 -23.42 -15.63 5.73
N LEU A 214 -22.97 -14.68 6.56
CA LEU A 214 -23.75 -14.11 7.66
C LEU A 214 -25.01 -13.40 7.12
N ASN A 215 -24.88 -12.55 6.10
CA ASN A 215 -26.03 -11.88 5.49
C ASN A 215 -27.04 -12.86 4.92
N LYS A 216 -26.58 -13.94 4.26
CA LYS A 216 -27.47 -14.97 3.72
C LYS A 216 -28.15 -15.78 4.82
N HIS A 217 -27.48 -15.99 5.95
CA HIS A 217 -28.06 -16.63 7.12
C HIS A 217 -29.17 -15.76 7.73
N ALA A 218 -28.89 -14.48 7.99
CA ALA A 218 -29.88 -13.52 8.49
C ALA A 218 -31.10 -13.41 7.56
N GLN A 219 -30.89 -13.33 6.24
CA GLN A 219 -31.99 -13.34 5.26
C GLN A 219 -32.84 -14.62 5.32
N LYS A 220 -32.20 -15.77 5.56
CA LYS A 220 -32.92 -17.04 5.69
C LYS A 220 -33.78 -17.05 6.96
N LEU A 221 -33.23 -16.63 8.09
CA LEU A 221 -33.97 -16.54 9.36
C LEU A 221 -35.18 -15.61 9.25
N ALA A 222 -34.98 -14.45 8.61
CA ALA A 222 -36.06 -13.50 8.34
C ALA A 222 -37.15 -14.11 7.44
N ALA A 223 -36.78 -14.90 6.43
CA ALA A 223 -37.73 -15.59 5.56
C ALA A 223 -38.49 -16.72 6.29
N ASP A 224 -37.85 -17.37 7.26
CA ASP A 224 -38.44 -18.43 8.09
C ASP A 224 -39.26 -17.86 9.28
N GLY A 225 -39.28 -16.54 9.47
CA GLY A 225 -40.01 -15.86 10.55
C GLY A 225 -39.39 -16.05 11.93
N VAL A 226 -38.09 -16.37 12.00
CA VAL A 226 -37.35 -16.56 13.26
C VAL A 226 -36.85 -15.20 13.76
N THR A 227 -37.26 -14.80 14.96
CA THR A 227 -36.92 -13.49 15.55
C THR A 227 -35.59 -13.47 16.31
N GLU A 228 -35.18 -14.60 16.88
CA GLU A 228 -33.91 -14.73 17.59
C GLU A 228 -32.87 -15.34 16.65
N ASP A 229 -31.73 -14.68 16.45
CA ASP A 229 -30.65 -15.25 15.64
C ASP A 229 -29.93 -16.36 16.44
N PRO A 230 -30.07 -17.65 16.08
CA PRO A 230 -29.36 -18.71 16.77
C PRO A 230 -27.85 -18.68 16.50
N GLY A 231 -27.37 -17.85 15.57
CA GLY A 231 -26.00 -17.83 15.09
C GLY A 231 -25.63 -19.07 14.28
N ILE A 232 -24.51 -18.99 13.56
CA ILE A 232 -23.98 -20.09 12.76
C ILE A 232 -22.98 -20.89 13.61
N PRO A 233 -23.18 -22.20 13.86
CA PRO A 233 -22.18 -23.04 14.50
C PRO A 233 -20.87 -23.04 13.70
N ILE A 234 -19.74 -22.94 14.38
CA ILE A 234 -18.43 -22.87 13.70
C ILE A 234 -18.15 -24.09 12.82
N ASP A 235 -18.62 -25.27 13.21
CA ASP A 235 -18.46 -26.52 12.45
C ASP A 235 -19.19 -26.48 11.10
N GLU A 236 -20.27 -25.69 10.98
CA GLU A 236 -21.02 -25.53 9.73
C GLU A 236 -20.36 -24.51 8.79
N LEU A 237 -19.40 -23.69 9.25
CA LEU A 237 -18.87 -22.57 8.48
C LEU A 237 -18.28 -23.01 7.13
N CYS A 238 -17.56 -24.12 7.10
CA CYS A 238 -16.99 -24.70 5.89
C CYS A 238 -18.06 -25.05 4.84
N GLU A 239 -19.19 -25.61 5.29
CA GLU A 239 -20.31 -25.95 4.41
C GLU A 239 -21.01 -24.69 3.89
N ARG A 240 -21.15 -23.66 4.73
CA ARG A 240 -21.71 -22.36 4.34
C ARG A 240 -20.84 -21.65 3.30
N PHE A 241 -19.52 -21.71 3.42
CA PHE A 241 -18.60 -21.23 2.39
C PHE A 241 -18.78 -21.98 1.07
N ALA A 242 -18.89 -23.31 1.12
CA ALA A 242 -19.14 -24.10 -0.08
C ALA A 242 -20.46 -23.72 -0.77
N ALA A 243 -21.51 -23.39 -0.01
CA ALA A 243 -22.80 -22.95 -0.53
C ALA A 243 -22.74 -21.59 -1.27
N ILE A 244 -21.74 -20.75 -1.00
CA ILE A 244 -21.45 -19.52 -1.76
C ILE A 244 -20.31 -19.67 -2.76
N LYS A 245 -19.99 -20.91 -3.15
CA LYS A 245 -18.95 -21.28 -4.12
C LYS A 245 -17.51 -20.98 -3.66
N VAL A 246 -17.30 -20.74 -2.37
CA VAL A 246 -15.96 -20.70 -1.76
C VAL A 246 -15.60 -22.11 -1.34
N ARG A 247 -14.96 -22.85 -2.25
CA ARG A 247 -14.56 -24.25 -2.04
C ARG A 247 -13.14 -24.32 -1.49
N ASN A 248 -12.84 -25.40 -0.77
CA ASN A 248 -11.52 -25.69 -0.21
C ASN A 248 -11.02 -24.59 0.75
N PHE A 249 -11.91 -24.01 1.55
CA PHE A 249 -11.50 -23.17 2.67
C PHE A 249 -10.60 -23.99 3.59
N ARG A 250 -9.43 -23.43 3.91
CA ARG A 250 -8.39 -24.01 4.76
C ARG A 250 -7.75 -22.88 5.56
N PRO A 251 -7.96 -22.79 6.88
CA PRO A 251 -7.37 -21.74 7.71
C PRO A 251 -5.83 -21.71 7.61
N GLU A 252 -5.21 -22.85 7.35
CA GLU A 252 -3.76 -23.01 7.23
C GLU A 252 -3.19 -22.25 6.02
N LEU A 253 -3.97 -22.09 4.95
CA LEU A 253 -3.56 -21.31 3.77
C LEU A 253 -3.58 -19.79 4.00
N LEU A 254 -4.14 -19.38 5.14
CA LEU A 254 -4.21 -18.00 5.63
C LEU A 254 -3.31 -17.79 6.84
N GLY A 255 -2.53 -18.80 7.26
CA GLY A 255 -1.62 -18.71 8.40
C GLY A 255 -2.25 -19.02 9.75
N TYR A 256 -3.49 -19.51 9.82
CA TYR A 256 -4.16 -19.90 11.06
C TYR A 256 -4.10 -21.40 11.27
N THR A 257 -4.01 -21.83 12.53
CA THR A 257 -3.91 -23.24 12.90
C THR A 257 -5.29 -23.92 12.88
N THR A 258 -6.33 -23.18 13.25
CA THR A 258 -7.70 -23.70 13.31
C THR A 258 -8.73 -22.69 12.77
N VAL A 259 -9.97 -23.15 12.58
CA VAL A 259 -11.08 -22.27 12.14
C VAL A 259 -11.45 -21.29 13.24
N GLU A 260 -11.39 -21.71 14.51
CA GLU A 260 -11.59 -20.85 15.68
C GLU A 260 -10.61 -19.68 15.68
N GLU A 261 -9.32 -19.94 15.44
CA GLU A 261 -8.29 -18.90 15.42
C GLU A 261 -8.52 -17.91 14.27
N PHE A 262 -8.88 -18.41 13.08
CA PHE A 262 -9.24 -17.56 11.95
C PHE A 262 -10.42 -16.64 12.28
N VAL A 263 -11.48 -17.19 12.89
CA VAL A 263 -12.67 -16.42 13.26
C VAL A 263 -12.34 -15.39 14.34
N ASP A 264 -11.61 -15.79 15.37
CA ASP A 264 -11.24 -14.94 16.50
C ASP A 264 -10.33 -13.78 16.10
N SER A 265 -9.56 -13.95 15.03
CA SER A 265 -8.71 -12.88 14.49
C SER A 265 -9.45 -11.91 13.56
N GLN A 266 -10.75 -12.11 13.30
CA GLN A 266 -11.51 -11.20 12.45
C GLN A 266 -11.88 -9.94 13.23
N PRO A 267 -11.93 -8.77 12.56
CA PRO A 267 -12.31 -7.53 13.24
C PRO A 267 -13.75 -7.59 13.75
N ASP A 268 -14.00 -7.04 14.94
CA ASP A 268 -15.31 -7.09 15.62
C ASP A 268 -16.45 -6.54 14.76
N GLY A 269 -16.19 -5.49 13.97
CA GLY A 269 -17.16 -4.93 13.01
C GLY A 269 -17.47 -5.80 11.79
N LEU A 270 -16.92 -7.01 11.70
CA LEU A 270 -17.20 -7.98 10.63
C LEU A 270 -18.00 -9.18 11.12
N VAL A 271 -17.72 -9.68 12.33
CA VAL A 271 -18.34 -10.88 12.90
C VAL A 271 -18.18 -10.84 14.43
N PHE A 272 -19.23 -11.20 15.15
CA PHE A 272 -19.14 -11.46 16.57
C PHE A 272 -19.02 -12.98 16.81
N TYR A 273 -17.97 -13.40 17.52
CA TYR A 273 -17.72 -14.82 17.80
C TYR A 273 -17.90 -15.15 19.28
N ASP A 274 -18.97 -15.89 19.60
CA ASP A 274 -19.15 -16.45 20.93
C ASP A 274 -18.31 -17.71 21.08
N LYS A 275 -17.15 -17.59 21.74
CA LYS A 275 -16.23 -18.70 22.03
C LYS A 275 -16.86 -19.80 22.88
N LYS A 276 -17.79 -19.47 23.77
CA LYS A 276 -18.43 -20.45 24.68
C LYS A 276 -19.48 -21.27 23.93
N ALA A 277 -20.33 -20.59 23.16
CA ALA A 277 -21.35 -21.25 22.35
C ALA A 277 -20.81 -21.83 21.03
N LYS A 278 -19.58 -21.44 20.64
CA LYS A 278 -18.96 -21.74 19.34
C LYS A 278 -19.83 -21.32 18.16
N ARG A 279 -20.39 -20.11 18.24
CA ARG A 279 -21.34 -19.57 17.27
C ARG A 279 -20.92 -18.20 16.75
N LEU A 280 -21.19 -17.97 15.48
CA LEU A 280 -20.92 -16.75 14.74
C LEU A 280 -22.19 -15.96 14.59
N TYR A 281 -22.14 -14.69 14.89
CA TYR A 281 -23.24 -13.75 14.75
C TYR A 281 -22.84 -12.65 13.77
N PRO A 282 -23.80 -12.03 13.06
CA PRO A 282 -23.58 -10.75 12.42
C PRO A 282 -22.96 -9.76 13.41
N PRO A 283 -22.17 -8.78 12.94
CA PRO A 283 -21.75 -7.70 13.83
C PRO A 283 -23.01 -7.07 14.42
N GLU A 284 -23.01 -6.79 15.73
CA GLU A 284 -24.03 -5.92 16.28
C GLU A 284 -23.96 -4.63 15.47
N GLU A 285 -25.11 -4.20 14.93
CA GLU A 285 -25.25 -2.79 14.56
C GLU A 285 -25.04 -2.10 15.89
N GLY A 286 -23.79 -1.70 16.16
CA GLY A 286 -23.52 -0.81 17.25
C GLY A 286 -24.54 0.28 17.08
N ASP A 287 -25.36 0.50 18.10
CA ASP A 287 -26.06 1.76 18.24
C ASP A 287 -24.91 2.75 18.02
N ASP A 288 -24.85 3.34 16.82
CA ASP A 288 -24.03 4.50 16.58
C ASP A 288 -24.58 5.41 17.65
N ASP A 289 -23.85 5.49 18.77
CA ASP A 289 -24.19 6.36 19.89
C ASP A 289 -24.23 7.73 19.21
N ASP A 290 -25.42 8.08 18.75
CA ASP A 290 -25.85 9.42 18.44
C ASP A 290 -25.70 10.10 19.80
N GLU A 291 -24.44 10.45 20.13
CA GLU A 291 -24.11 11.51 21.05
C GLU A 291 -24.85 12.71 20.47
N ASP A 292 -26.11 12.82 20.87
CA ASP A 292 -26.90 14.03 20.85
C ASP A 292 -26.00 15.08 21.51
N ASP A 293 -25.24 15.78 20.68
CA ASP A 293 -24.65 17.07 20.96
C ASP A 293 -25.81 18.02 21.28
N ASP A 294 -26.36 17.89 22.49
CA ASP A 294 -27.19 18.87 23.16
C ASP A 294 -26.32 20.11 23.42
N ASP A 295 -26.29 21.03 22.46
CA ASP A 295 -25.87 22.44 22.61
C ASP A 295 -27.09 23.38 22.76
#